data_AF-A0A0C3IAP5-F1
#
_entry.id   AF-A0A0C3IAP5-F1
#
_cell.length_a   1.000
_cell.length_b   1.000
_cell.length_c   1.000
_cell.angle_alpha   90.00
_cell.angle_beta   90.00
_cell.angle_gamma   90.00
#
_symmetry.space_group_name_H-M   'P 1'
#
loop_
_entity.id
_entity.type
_entity.pdbx_description
1 polymer ?
#
loop_
_entity_poly.entity_id
_entity_poly.type
_entity_poly.pdbx_seq_one_letter_code
_entity_poly.pdbx_strand_id
1 'polypeptide(L)' 'SWSDKDTFALLDFIDSHKATAGDGLNFKAPFWNACAASPMLANPEKGGPKTPKSCKEKWKRVRES' A
#
# COMPACT_ATOMS: atom_id res chain seq x y z
N SER A 1 6.04 3.93 11.67
CA SER A 1 4.64 4.34 11.92
C SER A 1 3.96 4.67 10.59
N TRP A 2 2.63 4.59 10.53
CA TRP A 2 1.82 4.99 9.36
C TRP A 2 1.09 6.29 9.68
N SER A 3 1.28 7.31 8.85
CA SER A 3 0.46 8.52 8.92
C SER A 3 -0.87 8.32 8.20
N ASP A 4 -1.80 9.26 8.39
CA ASP A 4 -3.04 9.28 7.62
C ASP A 4 -2.76 9.47 6.13
N LYS A 5 -1.82 10.37 5.78
CA LYS A 5 -1.36 10.56 4.39
C LYS A 5 -0.80 9.28 3.78
N ASP A 6 0.03 8.53 4.51
CA ASP A 6 0.55 7.24 4.04
C ASP A 6 -0.61 6.26 3.79
N THR A 7 -1.59 6.25 4.69
CA THR A 7 -2.76 5.37 4.58
C THR A 7 -3.63 5.74 3.39
N PHE A 8 -3.88 7.03 3.16
CA PHE A 8 -4.59 7.52 1.97
C PHE A 8 -3.84 7.17 0.69
N ALA A 9 -2.52 7.38 0.63
CA ALA A 9 -1.71 7.02 -0.53
C ALA A 9 -1.76 5.51 -0.84
N LEU A 10 -1.75 4.65 0.20
CA LEU A 10 -1.94 3.21 0.03
C LEU A 10 -3.32 2.89 -0.58
N LEU A 11 -4.38 3.49 -0.05
CA LEU A 11 -5.75 3.22 -0.51
C LEU A 11 -5.98 3.73 -1.93
N ASP A 12 -5.49 4.93 -2.26
CA ASP A 12 -5.55 5.51 -3.59
C ASP A 12 -4.81 4.65 -4.62
N PHE A 13 -3.60 4.17 -4.27
CA PHE A 13 -2.85 3.26 -5.12
C PHE A 13 -3.59 1.93 -5.34
N ILE A 14 -4.20 1.36 -4.29
CA ILE A 14 -4.99 0.13 -4.39
C ILE A 14 -6.22 0.34 -5.28
N ASP A 15 -6.96 1.43 -5.11
CA ASP A 15 -8.16 1.70 -5.91
C ASP A 15 -7.83 1.88 -7.40
N SER A 16 -6.75 2.61 -7.70
CA SER A 16 -6.25 2.82 -9.07
C SER A 16 -5.81 1.54 -9.78
N HIS A 17 -5.48 0.49 -9.03
CA HIS A 17 -4.95 -0.78 -9.57
C HIS A 17 -5.84 -1.98 -9.26
N LYS A 18 -7.04 -1.79 -8.68
CA LYS A 18 -7.92 -2.89 -8.23
C LYS A 18 -8.30 -3.86 -9.35
N ALA A 19 -8.33 -3.39 -10.60
CA ALA A 19 -8.57 -4.22 -11.78
C ALA A 19 -7.47 -5.28 -12.04
N THR A 20 -6.28 -5.10 -11.47
CA THR A 20 -5.16 -6.04 -11.57
C THR A 20 -5.14 -7.07 -10.44
N ALA A 21 -6.03 -6.93 -9.46
CA ALA A 21 -6.12 -7.84 -8.34
C ALA A 21 -6.74 -9.18 -8.76
N GLY A 22 -6.28 -10.27 -8.16
CA GLY A 22 -6.99 -11.55 -8.24
C GLY A 22 -8.23 -11.55 -7.34
N ASP A 23 -8.85 -12.72 -7.23
CA ASP A 23 -10.03 -12.94 -6.39
C ASP A 23 -9.87 -12.35 -4.99
N GLY A 24 -10.87 -11.60 -4.53
CA GLY A 24 -10.90 -11.01 -3.20
C GLY A 24 -9.86 -9.92 -2.93
N LEU A 25 -9.41 -9.18 -3.97
CA LEU A 25 -8.38 -8.14 -3.89
C LEU A 25 -7.02 -8.68 -3.41
N ASN A 26 -6.64 -9.85 -3.93
CA ASN A 26 -5.37 -10.50 -3.60
C ASN A 26 -4.29 -10.08 -4.60
N PHE A 27 -3.41 -9.18 -4.17
CA PHE A 27 -2.36 -8.62 -5.02
C PHE A 27 -1.06 -9.42 -4.94
N LYS A 28 -0.44 -9.65 -6.11
CA LYS A 28 0.86 -10.35 -6.24
C LYS A 28 2.03 -9.49 -5.79
N ALA A 29 3.21 -10.10 -5.60
CA ALA A 29 4.42 -9.39 -5.18
C ALA A 29 4.79 -8.16 -6.04
N PRO A 30 4.67 -8.18 -7.39
CA PRO A 30 5.00 -7.00 -8.21
C PRO A 30 4.15 -5.78 -7.86
N PHE A 31 2.87 -5.97 -7.53
CA PHE A 31 2.00 -4.88 -7.10
C PHE A 31 2.52 -4.22 -5.81
N TRP A 32 2.90 -5.01 -4.80
CA TRP A 32 3.42 -4.48 -3.54
C TRP A 32 4.78 -3.78 -3.71
N ASN A 33 5.60 -4.24 -4.64
CA ASN A 33 6.85 -3.56 -5.01
C ASN A 33 6.57 -2.20 -5.65
N ALA A 34 5.64 -2.14 -6.61
CA ALA A 34 5.24 -0.88 -7.24
C ALA A 34 4.59 0.10 -6.25
N CYS A 35 3.72 -0.40 -5.37
CA CYS A 35 3.08 0.37 -4.32
C CYS A 35 4.14 1.01 -3.39
N ALA A 36 5.09 0.22 -2.90
CA ALA A 36 6.17 0.72 -2.04
C ALA A 36 7.10 1.72 -2.74
N ALA A 37 7.26 1.58 -4.06
CA ALA A 37 8.04 2.51 -4.88
C ALA A 37 7.30 3.80 -5.25
N SER A 38 6.00 3.91 -4.95
CA SER A 38 5.24 5.13 -5.22
C SER A 38 5.85 6.33 -4.45
N PRO A 39 5.86 7.55 -5.02
CA PRO A 39 6.55 8.69 -4.42
C PRO A 39 6.22 8.95 -2.95
N MET A 40 4.93 8.83 -2.59
CA MET A 40 4.47 9.09 -1.22
C MET A 40 4.90 8.01 -0.23
N LEU A 41 5.00 6.75 -0.66
CA LEU A 41 5.34 5.63 0.22
C LEU A 41 6.85 5.37 0.26
N ALA A 42 7.57 5.68 -0.82
CA ALA A 42 9.02 5.63 -0.89
C ALA A 42 9.68 6.76 -0.08
N ASN A 43 9.03 7.93 0.01
CA ASN A 43 9.56 9.08 0.72
C ASN A 43 8.48 9.79 1.58
N PRO A 44 7.98 9.13 2.65
CA PRO A 44 6.90 9.67 3.47
C PRO A 44 7.38 10.85 4.33
N GLU A 45 6.49 11.80 4.61
CA GLU A 45 6.80 12.98 5.44
C GLU A 45 7.26 12.62 6.87
N LYS A 46 6.84 11.46 7.39
CA LYS A 46 7.19 10.99 8.73
C LYS A 46 7.64 9.53 8.72
N GLY A 47 8.78 9.29 9.34
CA GLY A 47 9.40 7.97 9.47
C GLY A 47 10.14 7.55 8.20
N GLY A 48 10.49 6.27 8.12
CA GLY A 48 11.19 5.72 6.96
C GLY A 48 10.28 5.26 5.83
N PRO A 49 10.87 4.95 4.66
CA PRO A 49 10.17 4.39 3.50
C PRO A 49 9.31 3.18 3.86
N LYS A 50 8.12 3.08 3.26
CA LYS A 50 7.27 1.90 3.43
C LYS A 50 7.79 0.78 2.54
N THR A 51 8.00 -0.38 3.12
CA THR A 51 8.40 -1.58 2.38
C THR A 51 7.18 -2.27 1.77
N PRO A 52 7.37 -3.11 0.73
CA PRO A 52 6.28 -3.92 0.15
C PRO A 52 5.56 -4.75 1.22
N LYS A 53 6.33 -5.34 2.15
CA LYS A 53 5.79 -6.08 3.30
C LYS A 53 4.91 -5.19 4.18
N SER A 54 5.37 -3.99 4.54
CA SER A 54 4.57 -3.09 5.37
C SER A 54 3.29 -2.62 4.70
N CYS A 55 3.30 -2.38 3.38
CA CYS A 55 2.10 -1.99 2.62
C CYS A 55 1.07 -3.12 2.64
N LYS A 56 1.50 -4.37 2.40
CA LYS A 56 0.65 -5.56 2.47
C LYS A 56 0.04 -5.75 3.85
N GLU A 57 0.84 -5.66 4.91
CA GLU A 57 0.33 -5.84 6.28
C GLU A 57 -0.60 -4.71 6.73
N LYS A 58 -0.35 -3.46 6.30
CA LYS A 58 -1.28 -2.36 6.55
C LYS A 58 -2.62 -2.59 5.84
N TRP A 59 -2.60 -3.03 4.57
CA TRP A 59 -3.81 -3.33 3.82
C TRP A 59 -4.67 -4.40 4.50
N LYS A 60 -4.07 -5.49 4.97
CA LYS A 60 -4.79 -6.53 5.74
C LYS A 60 -5.53 -5.93 6.93
N ARG A 61 -4.83 -5.13 7.75
CA ARG A 61 -5.43 -4.48 8.93
C ARG A 61 -6.57 -3.55 8.56
N VAL A 62 -6.42 -2.75 7.49
CA VAL A 62 -7.47 -1.82 7.05
C VAL A 62 -8.72 -2.55 6.56
N ARG A 63 -8.58 -3.72 5.94
CA ARG A 63 -9.73 -4.55 5.52
C ARG A 63 -10.45 -5.26 6.66
N GLU A 64 -9.74 -5.52 7.75
CA GLU A 64 -10.28 -6.18 8.95
C GLU A 64 -10.88 -5.19 9.95
N SER A 65 -10.78 -3.88 9.67
CA SER A 65 -11.29 -2.79 10.52
C SER A 65 -12.73 -2.39 10.20
#